data_AF-A0A938H7T8-F1
#
_entry.id   AF-A0A938H7T8-F1
#
_cell.length_a   1.000
_cell.length_b   1.000
_cell.length_c   1.000
_cell.angle_alpha   90.00
_cell.angle_beta   90.00
_cell.angle_gamma   90.00
#
_symmetry.space_group_name_H-M   'P 1'
#
loop_
_entity.id
_entity.type
_entity.pdbx_description
1 polymer ?
#
loop_
_entity_poly.entity_id
_entity_poly.type
_entity_poly.pdbx_seq_one_letter_code
_entity_poly.pdbx_strand_id
1 'polypeptide(L)' 'SVQIAALPTRREAEAVVKGLAARGYVGLRIDGETPPFRIRMGRYATREEAQRALAAYRTKEKGDGFVTPVPAR' A
#
# COMPACT_ATOMS: atom_id res chain seq x y z
N SER A 1 1.96 8.63 0.75
CA SER A 1 1.70 7.25 0.26
C SER A 1 0.35 6.78 0.76
N VAL A 2 -0.14 5.64 0.29
CA VAL A 2 -1.37 5.00 0.82
C VAL A 2 -0.98 3.71 1.53
N GLN A 3 -1.40 3.50 2.78
CA GLN A 3 -1.28 2.22 3.47
C GLN A 3 -2.58 1.44 3.30
N ILE A 4 -2.49 0.21 2.81
CA ILE A 4 -3.67 -0.63 2.48
C ILE A 4 -3.80 -1.87 3.35
N ALA A 5 -2.70 -2.30 4.00
CA ALA A 5 -2.72 -3.42 4.92
C ALA A 5 -1.53 -3.37 5.87
N ALA A 6 -1.63 -4.08 6.98
CA ALA A 6 -0.54 -4.34 7.91
C ALA A 6 -0.66 -5.80 8.35
N LEU A 7 0.36 -6.62 8.07
CA LEU A 7 0.30 -8.07 8.25
C LEU A 7 1.37 -8.55 9.24
N PRO A 8 1.11 -9.64 9.99
CA PRO A 8 2.03 -10.13 11.01
C PRO A 8 3.27 -10.80 10.42
N THR A 9 3.19 -11.33 9.19
CA THR A 9 4.33 -12.00 8.54
C THR A 9 4.72 -11.32 7.24
N ARG A 10 6.03 -11.34 6.95
CA ARG A 10 6.58 -10.80 5.70
C ARG A 10 6.09 -11.59 4.49
N ARG A 11 5.99 -12.92 4.62
CA ARG A 11 5.50 -13.81 3.54
C ARG A 11 4.08 -13.47 3.10
N GLU A 12 3.17 -13.20 4.04
CA GLU A 12 1.81 -12.77 3.71
C GLU A 12 1.80 -11.41 3.03
N ALA A 13 2.63 -10.47 3.50
CA ALA A 13 2.77 -9.16 2.88
C ALA A 13 3.28 -9.25 1.44
N GLU A 14 4.28 -10.12 1.19
CA GLU A 14 4.80 -10.40 -0.14
C GLU A 14 3.76 -11.03 -1.06
N ALA A 15 2.92 -11.95 -0.54
CA ALA A 15 1.84 -12.55 -1.30
C ALA A 15 0.81 -11.51 -1.76
N VAL A 16 0.41 -10.59 -0.87
CA VAL A 16 -0.52 -9.50 -1.21
C VAL A 16 0.10 -8.54 -2.23
N VAL A 17 1.36 -8.15 -2.03
CA VAL A 17 2.07 -7.28 -2.98
C VAL A 17 2.18 -7.92 -4.36
N LYS A 18 2.55 -9.21 -4.43
CA LYS A 18 2.63 -9.94 -5.69
C LYS A 18 1.27 -10.03 -6.39
N GLY A 19 0.20 -10.30 -5.62
CA GLY A 19 -1.16 -10.35 -6.16
C GLY A 19 -1.63 -9.02 -6.74
N LEU A 20 -1.39 -7.91 -6.03
CA LEU A 20 -1.72 -6.58 -6.53
C LEU A 20 -0.82 -6.17 -7.71
N ALA A 21 0.47 -6.49 -7.68
CA ALA A 21 1.37 -6.23 -8.82
C ALA A 21 0.90 -6.96 -10.09
N ALA A 22 0.47 -8.22 -9.97
CA ALA A 22 -0.11 -8.99 -11.08
C ALA A 22 -1.41 -8.37 -11.64
N ARG A 23 -2.14 -7.60 -10.82
CA ARG A 23 -3.32 -6.82 -11.24
C ARG A 23 -2.98 -5.44 -11.80
N GLY A 24 -1.69 -5.12 -11.96
CA GLY A 24 -1.22 -3.88 -12.57
C GLY A 24 -0.99 -2.71 -11.60
N TYR A 25 -1.01 -2.96 -10.28
CA TYR A 25 -0.63 -1.93 -9.31
C TYR A 25 0.88 -1.72 -9.30
N VAL A 26 1.31 -0.46 -9.38
CA VAL A 26 2.72 -0.07 -9.39
C VAL A 26 3.13 0.62 -8.09
N GLY A 27 4.42 0.51 -7.74
CA GLY A 27 4.98 1.18 -6.56
C GLY A 27 4.51 0.62 -5.23
N LEU A 28 4.11 -0.65 -5.19
CA LEU A 28 3.81 -1.38 -3.95
C LEU A 28 5.10 -1.68 -3.19
N ARG A 29 5.07 -1.49 -1.87
CA ARG A 29 6.22 -1.67 -0.97
C ARG A 29 5.76 -2.25 0.36
N ILE A 30 6.66 -2.98 0.99
CA ILE A 30 6.50 -3.46 2.36
C ILE A 30 7.44 -2.62 3.22
N ASP A 31 6.86 -1.86 4.14
CA ASP A 31 7.60 -1.03 5.08
C ASP A 31 7.73 -1.76 6.43
N GLY A 32 8.95 -1.76 6.97
CA GLY A 32 9.30 -2.34 8.26
C GLY A 32 10.12 -3.63 8.15
N GLU A 33 11.07 -3.81 9.06
CA GLU A 33 11.88 -5.03 9.19
C GLU A 33 11.28 -6.03 10.18
N THR A 34 10.45 -5.55 11.09
CA THR A 34 9.72 -6.34 12.10
C THR A 34 8.21 -6.17 11.95
N PRO A 35 7.40 -7.12 12.45
CA PRO A 35 5.95 -6.99 12.47
C PRO A 35 5.47 -5.72 13.21
N PRO A 36 4.36 -5.09 12.76
CA PRO A 36 3.60 -5.44 11.57
C PRO A 36 4.24 -4.91 10.28
N PHE A 37 4.23 -5.75 9.24
CA PHE A 37 4.71 -5.43 7.89
C PHE A 37 3.65 -4.63 7.15
N ARG A 38 3.91 -3.34 6.92
CA ARG A 38 2.92 -2.40 6.36
C ARG A 38 3.02 -2.38 4.85
N ILE A 39 1.92 -2.69 4.16
CA ILE A 39 1.87 -2.63 2.71
C ILE A 39 1.45 -1.22 2.30
N ARG A 40 2.32 -0.56 1.55
CA ARG A 40 2.08 0.79 1.02
C ARG A 40 2.08 0.81 -0.49
N MET A 41 1.16 1.60 -1.04
CA MET A 41 1.03 1.86 -2.46
C MET A 41 1.53 3.27 -2.78
N GLY A 42 2.41 3.33 -3.78
CA GLY A 42 2.85 4.55 -4.43
C GLY A 42 3.64 5.52 -3.56
N ARG A 43 4.23 6.52 -4.23
CA ARG A 43 4.73 7.75 -3.63
C ARG A 43 4.11 8.88 -4.43
N TYR A 44 3.19 9.60 -3.80
CA TYR A 44 2.44 10.67 -4.42
C TYR A 44 3.03 12.01 -4.00
N ALA A 45 3.04 12.98 -4.92
CA ALA A 45 3.58 14.31 -4.65
C ALA A 45 2.64 15.10 -3.73
N THR A 46 1.33 14.89 -3.90
CA THR A 46 0.29 15.58 -3.11
C THR A 46 -0.60 14.61 -2.34
N ARG A 47 -1.31 15.13 -1.34
CA ARG A 47 -2.29 14.36 -0.58
C ARG A 47 -3.48 13.98 -1.45
N GLU A 48 -3.89 14.86 -2.34
CA GLU A 48 -5.00 14.70 -3.28
C GLU A 48 -4.72 13.55 -4.26
N GLU A 49 -3.50 13.44 -4.78
CA GLU A 49 -3.06 12.28 -5.57
C GLU A 49 -3.16 10.97 -4.79
N ALA A 50 -2.71 10.96 -3.54
CA ALA A 50 -2.81 9.78 -2.69
C ALA A 50 -4.28 9.41 -2.39
N GLN A 51 -5.15 10.40 -2.19
CA GLN A 51 -6.58 10.18 -1.99
C GLN A 51 -7.25 9.61 -3.25
N ARG A 52 -6.93 10.14 -4.44
CA ARG A 52 -7.42 9.59 -5.71
C ARG A 52 -7.01 8.13 -5.89
N ALA A 53 -5.76 7.80 -5.58
CA ALA A 53 -5.28 6.42 -5.65
C ALA A 53 -5.98 5.50 -4.62
N LEU A 54 -6.19 5.97 -3.39
CA LEU A 54 -6.94 5.24 -2.37
C LEU A 54 -8.40 4.99 -2.80
N ALA A 55 -9.06 6.00 -3.37
CA ALA A 55 -10.42 5.86 -3.89
C ALA A 55 -10.48 4.82 -5.03
N ALA A 56 -9.52 4.86 -5.96
CA ALA A 56 -9.43 3.86 -7.02
C ALA A 56 -9.22 2.45 -6.47
N TYR A 57 -8.34 2.29 -5.47
CA TYR A 57 -8.10 1.01 -4.79
C TYR A 57 -9.37 0.48 -4.10
N ARG A 58 -10.07 1.33 -3.33
CA ARG A 58 -11.34 0.96 -2.68
C ARG A 58 -12.39 0.50 -3.68
N THR A 59 -12.51 1.18 -4.81
CA THR A 59 -13.47 0.81 -5.85
C THR A 59 -13.13 -0.52 -6.51
N LYS A 60 -11.85 -0.74 -6.87
CA LYS A 60 -11.40 -1.93 -7.61
C LYS A 60 -11.27 -3.18 -6.74
N GLU A 61 -10.63 -3.06 -5.59
CA GLU A 61 -10.31 -4.21 -4.73
C GLU A 61 -11.34 -4.44 -3.63
N LYS A 62 -12.28 -3.51 -3.43
CA LYS A 62 -13.17 -3.49 -2.24
C LYS A 62 -12.40 -3.52 -0.92
N GLY A 63 -11.11 -3.17 -0.94
CA GLY A 63 -10.25 -3.09 0.24
C GLY A 63 -10.38 -1.74 0.94
N ASP A 64 -9.75 -1.62 2.10
CA ASP A 64 -9.66 -0.36 2.84
C ASP A 64 -8.21 0.11 2.98
N GLY A 65 -8.02 1.34 3.43
CA GLY A 65 -6.71 1.94 3.62
C GLY A 65 -6.79 3.41 3.98
N PHE A 66 -5.64 4.01 4.21
CA PHE A 66 -5.55 5.43 4.56
C PHE A 66 -4.30 6.08 3.96
N VAL A 67 -4.42 7.37 3.69
CA VAL A 67 -3.28 8.19 3.24
C VAL A 67 -2.37 8.45 4.43
N THR A 68 -1.08 8.19 4.24
CA THR A 68 -0.04 8.37 5.26
C THR A 68 1.15 9.13 4.68
N PRO A 69 1.80 10.01 5.45
CA PRO A 69 3.07 10.60 5.05
C PRO A 69 4.10 9.51 4.72
N VAL A 70 4.95 9.78 3.73
CA VAL A 70 6.10 8.90 3.49
C VAL A 70 7.13 9.22 4.56
N PRO A 71 7.60 8.24 5.36
CA PRO A 71 8.67 8.49 6.31
C PRO A 71 9.89 9.07 5.57
N ALA A 72 10.55 10.05 6.19
CA ALA A 72 11.83 10.53 5.71
C ALA A 72 12.80 9.35 5.67
N ARG A 73 13.57 9.25 4.58
CA ARG A 73 14.60 8.21 4.46
C ARG A 73 15.78 8.51 5.36
#